data_AF-A0A8T7CSA2-F1
#
_entry.id   AF-A0A8T7CSA2-F1
#
_cell.length_a   1.000
_cell.length_b   1.000
_cell.length_c   1.000
_cell.angle_alpha   90.00
_cell.angle_beta   90.00
_cell.angle_gamma   90.00
#
_symmetry.space_group_name_H-M   'P 1'
#
loop_
_entity.id
_entity.type
_entity.pdbx_description
1 polymer ?
#
loop_
_entity_poly.entity_id
_entity_poly.type
_entity_poly.pdbx_seq_one_letter_code
_entity_poly.pdbx_strand_id
1 'polypeptide(L)'
;SIKIHGKRYDLKLVKEHAFSQLASTIATDANRLWSNDWDIDRVMITGGGGAVLAPFLKDLLKGEIMPIEPGIDTRLNNVRGYWKYGKRMWTRGASAKKTA
;
A
#
# COMPACT_ATOMS: atom_id res chain seq x y z
N SER A 1 -6.32 3.16 22.11
CA SER A 1 -6.08 2.98 23.56
C SER A 1 -5.42 1.65 23.83
N ILE A 2 -4.54 1.58 24.82
CA ILE A 2 -4.04 0.32 25.39
C ILE A 2 -4.56 0.14 26.82
N LYS A 3 -4.66 -1.09 27.31
CA LYS A 3 -5.09 -1.39 28.67
C LYS A 3 -3.90 -1.93 29.45
N ILE A 4 -3.54 -1.27 30.55
CA ILE A 4 -2.42 -1.64 31.42
C ILE A 4 -2.98 -1.75 32.84
N HIS A 5 -2.85 -2.92 33.47
CA HIS A 5 -3.39 -3.21 34.81
C HIS A 5 -4.85 -2.75 35.01
N GLY A 6 -5.74 -3.06 34.06
CA GLY A 6 -7.14 -2.64 34.17
C GLY A 6 -7.43 -1.22 33.67
N LYS A 7 -6.46 -0.30 33.73
CA LYS A 7 -6.63 1.10 33.33
C LYS A 7 -6.43 1.28 31.82
N ARG A 8 -7.35 2.02 31.17
CA ARG A 8 -7.24 2.39 29.76
C ARG A 8 -6.44 3.68 29.62
N TYR A 9 -5.44 3.64 28.73
CA TYR A 9 -4.65 4.79 28.34
C TYR A 9 -4.96 5.11 26.89
N ASP A 10 -5.35 6.34 26.61
CA ASP A 10 -5.49 6.79 25.24
C ASP A 10 -4.11 7.12 24.65
N LEU A 11 -3.89 6.61 23.44
CA LEU A 11 -2.65 6.83 22.68
C LEU A 11 -2.93 7.54 21.36
N LYS A 12 -4.15 8.05 21.16
CA LYS A 12 -4.58 8.63 19.89
C LYS A 12 -3.61 9.70 19.41
N LEU A 13 -3.30 10.69 20.26
CA LEU A 13 -2.38 11.79 19.92
C LEU A 13 -0.96 11.31 19.61
N VAL A 14 -0.42 10.39 20.43
CA VAL A 14 0.93 9.84 20.22
C VAL A 14 1.00 9.10 18.88
N LYS A 15 -0.02 8.28 18.58
CA LYS A 15 -0.12 7.55 17.32
C LYS A 15 -0.26 8.50 16.13
N GLU A 16 -1.14 9.49 16.22
CA GLU A 16 -1.37 10.47 15.15
C GLU A 16 -0.10 11.28 14.85
N HIS A 17 0.62 11.72 15.89
CA HIS A 17 1.88 12.43 15.72
C HIS A 17 2.94 11.56 15.02
N ALA A 18 3.16 10.34 15.52
CA ALA A 18 4.15 9.43 14.94
C ALA A 18 3.82 9.05 13.48
N PHE A 19 2.55 8.79 13.18
CA PHE A 19 2.14 8.43 11.82
C PHE A 19 2.22 9.61 10.86
N SER A 20 1.87 10.81 11.31
CA SER A 20 1.98 12.03 10.49
C SER A 20 3.44 12.34 10.15
N GLN A 21 4.35 12.22 11.11
CA GLN A 21 5.78 12.40 10.87
C GLN A 21 6.32 11.39 9.85
N LEU A 22 6.00 10.11 10.04
CA LEU A 22 6.43 9.06 9.11
C LEU A 22 5.86 9.26 7.71
N ALA A 23 4.57 9.61 7.59
CA ALA A 23 3.93 9.89 6.31
C ALA A 23 4.58 11.08 5.60
N SER A 24 4.94 12.14 6.34
CA SER A 24 5.64 13.30 5.78
C SER A 24 7.00 12.94 5.20
N THR A 25 7.78 12.11 5.90
CA THR A 25 9.08 11.65 5.40
C THR A 25 8.90 10.83 4.12
N ILE A 26 8.00 9.85 4.12
CA ILE A 26 7.71 9.01 2.95
C ILE A 26 7.26 9.85 1.76
N ALA A 27 6.33 10.79 1.98
CA ALA A 27 5.80 11.63 0.90
C ALA A 27 6.88 12.56 0.32
N THR A 28 7.75 13.10 1.17
CA THR A 28 8.88 13.93 0.72
C THR A 28 9.82 13.13 -0.18
N ASP A 29 10.19 11.93 0.23
CA ASP A 29 11.06 11.06 -0.56
C ASP A 29 10.40 10.61 -1.87
N ALA A 30 9.13 10.21 -1.82
CA ALA A 30 8.38 9.79 -3.01
C ALA A 30 8.24 10.94 -4.02
N ASN A 31 7.83 12.13 -3.56
CA ASN A 31 7.67 13.31 -4.41
C ASN A 31 9.01 13.79 -5.00
N ARG A 32 10.12 13.58 -4.29
CA ARG A 32 11.46 13.88 -4.80
C ARG A 32 11.90 12.85 -5.84
N LEU A 33 11.68 11.57 -5.57
CA LEU A 33 12.02 10.47 -6.49
C LEU A 33 11.30 10.65 -7.83
N TRP A 34 10.00 10.94 -7.79
CA TRP A 34 9.15 11.10 -8.97
C TRP A 34 9.14 12.52 -9.54
N SER A 35 10.07 13.38 -9.13
CA SER A 35 10.05 14.80 -9.51
C SER A 35 10.13 15.04 -11.02
N ASN A 36 10.72 14.11 -11.77
CA ASN A 36 10.85 14.19 -13.23
C ASN A 36 9.93 13.22 -13.98
N ASP A 37 9.20 12.36 -13.26
CA ASP A 37 8.29 11.36 -13.82
C ASP A 37 6.90 11.99 -13.99
N TRP A 38 6.84 12.98 -14.89
CA TRP A 38 5.64 13.79 -15.13
C TRP A 38 4.48 13.00 -15.74
N ASP A 39 4.74 11.80 -16.25
CA ASP A 39 3.79 10.88 -16.89
C ASP A 39 3.19 9.85 -15.92
N ILE A 40 3.45 9.96 -14.61
CA ILE A 40 2.75 9.14 -13.60
C ILE A 40 1.28 9.56 -13.52
N ASP A 41 0.40 8.74 -14.07
CA ASP A 41 -1.05 8.98 -14.04
C ASP A 41 -1.66 8.79 -12.65
N ARG A 42 -1.24 7.73 -11.93
CA ARG A 42 -1.91 7.24 -10.72
C ARG A 42 -0.92 6.65 -9.73
N VAL A 43 -1.16 6.89 -8.44
CA VAL A 43 -0.39 6.28 -7.35
C VAL A 43 -1.29 5.34 -6.54
N MET A 44 -0.82 4.11 -6.32
CA MET A 44 -1.50 3.14 -5.45
C MET A 44 -0.70 2.94 -4.15
N ILE A 45 -1.38 3.05 -3.00
CA ILE A 45 -0.77 2.83 -1.68
C ILE A 45 -1.09 1.40 -1.22
N THR A 46 -0.13 0.47 -1.35
CA THR A 46 -0.33 -0.95 -1.02
C THR A 46 0.50 -1.39 0.20
N GLY A 47 0.40 -2.67 0.58
CA GLY A 47 1.12 -3.24 1.72
C GLY A 47 0.49 -2.88 3.08
N GLY A 48 1.00 -3.51 4.13
CA GLY A 48 0.47 -3.30 5.49
C GLY A 48 0.74 -1.89 6.02
N GLY A 49 1.98 -1.42 5.88
CA GLY A 49 2.34 -0.06 6.28
C GLY A 49 1.59 0.99 5.45
N GLY A 50 1.47 0.79 4.14
CA GLY A 50 0.72 1.69 3.27
C GLY A 50 -0.76 1.77 3.64
N ALA A 51 -1.43 0.65 3.94
CA ALA A 51 -2.83 0.69 4.37
C ALA A 51 -3.02 1.42 5.71
N VAL A 52 -2.08 1.28 6.65
CA VAL A 52 -2.12 1.99 7.93
C VAL A 52 -1.87 3.50 7.76
N LEU A 53 -0.95 3.87 6.86
CA LEU A 53 -0.55 5.25 6.63
C LEU A 53 -1.38 5.97 5.56
N ALA A 54 -2.23 5.28 4.80
CA ALA A 54 -3.01 5.85 3.70
C ALA A 54 -3.78 7.13 4.09
N PRO A 55 -4.44 7.24 5.28
CA PRO A 55 -5.11 8.47 5.69
C PRO A 55 -4.17 9.66 5.89
N PHE A 56 -2.89 9.41 6.16
CA PHE A 56 -1.88 10.44 6.39
C PHE A 56 -1.08 10.77 5.11
N LEU A 57 -1.02 9.84 4.15
CA LEU A 57 -0.26 9.98 2.90
C LEU A 57 -1.06 10.64 1.78
N LYS A 58 -2.38 10.45 1.74
CA LYS A 58 -3.21 10.80 0.59
C LYS A 58 -3.07 12.26 0.16
N ASP A 59 -2.98 13.18 1.12
CA ASP A 59 -2.90 14.62 0.86
C ASP A 59 -1.45 15.13 0.70
N LEU A 60 -0.45 14.30 0.99
CA LEU A 60 0.97 14.67 0.93
C LEU A 60 1.64 14.22 -0.37
N LEU A 61 1.12 13.17 -1.00
CA LEU A 61 1.63 12.64 -2.26
C LEU A 61 1.11 13.48 -3.44
N LYS A 62 2.00 13.79 -4.39
CA LYS A 62 1.63 14.41 -5.66
C LYS A 62 1.00 13.38 -6.60
N GLY A 63 0.04 13.82 -7.40
CA GLY A 63 -0.67 12.97 -8.36
C GLY A 63 -1.98 12.40 -7.82
N GLU A 64 -2.65 11.60 -8.65
CA GLU A 64 -3.98 11.08 -8.30
C GLU A 64 -3.88 9.73 -7.59
N ILE A 65 -4.28 9.69 -6.32
CA ILE A 65 -4.29 8.45 -5.53
C ILE A 65 -5.44 7.56 -6.00
N MET A 66 -5.10 6.37 -6.50
CA MET A 66 -6.10 5.36 -6.83
C MET A 66 -6.55 4.64 -5.56
N PRO A 67 -7.87 4.60 -5.27
CA PRO A 67 -8.38 3.86 -4.13
C PRO A 67 -8.19 2.36 -4.32
N ILE A 68 -7.81 1.66 -3.26
CA ILE A 68 -7.84 0.20 -3.22
C ILE A 68 -9.25 -0.24 -2.84
N GLU A 69 -9.74 -1.28 -3.50
CA GLU A 69 -11.04 -1.88 -3.23
C GLU A 69 -11.20 -2.24 -1.74
N PRO A 70 -12.32 -1.82 -1.10
CA PRO A 70 -12.60 -2.18 0.27
C PRO A 70 -12.62 -3.70 0.49
N GLY A 71 -12.14 -4.16 1.64
CA GLY A 71 -12.13 -5.59 1.99
C GLY A 71 -10.94 -6.39 1.45
N ILE A 72 -10.08 -5.79 0.63
CA ILE A 72 -8.81 -6.40 0.24
C ILE A 72 -7.76 -6.20 1.34
N ASP A 73 -7.22 -7.30 1.86
CA ASP A 73 -6.00 -7.23 2.68
C ASP A 73 -4.78 -6.86 1.82
N THR A 74 -4.38 -5.59 1.87
CA THR A 74 -3.28 -5.02 1.11
C THR A 74 -1.93 -5.65 1.44
N ARG A 75 -1.79 -6.28 2.62
CA ARG A 75 -0.57 -7.01 3.02
C ARG A 75 -0.29 -8.17 2.07
N LEU A 76 -1.33 -8.71 1.43
CA LEU A 76 -1.25 -9.87 0.56
C LEU A 76 -1.10 -9.50 -0.92
N ASN A 77 -1.07 -8.22 -1.28
CA ASN A 77 -1.05 -7.80 -2.69
C ASN A 77 0.13 -8.39 -3.47
N ASN A 78 1.33 -8.42 -2.88
CA ASN A 78 2.51 -9.02 -3.52
C ASN A 78 2.32 -10.53 -3.75
N VAL A 79 1.91 -11.27 -2.70
CA VAL A 79 1.70 -12.73 -2.78
C VAL A 79 0.60 -13.07 -3.78
N ARG A 80 -0.51 -12.33 -3.79
CA ARG A 80 -1.61 -12.49 -4.75
C ARG A 80 -1.15 -12.20 -6.18
N GLY A 81 -0.29 -11.20 -6.36
CA GLY A 81 0.34 -10.89 -7.64
C GLY A 81 1.17 -12.07 -8.17
N TYR A 82 2.07 -12.62 -7.35
CA TYR A 82 2.86 -13.80 -7.72
C TYR A 82 1.99 -15.02 -8.00
N TRP A 83 0.96 -15.28 -7.19
CA TRP A 83 0.03 -16.38 -7.44
C TRP A 83 -0.74 -16.21 -8.76
N LYS A 84 -1.24 -15.01 -9.05
CA LYS A 84 -1.90 -14.69 -10.34
C LYS A 84 -0.95 -14.93 -11.51
N TYR A 85 0.30 -14.49 -11.38
CA TYR A 85 1.33 -14.69 -12.40
C TYR A 85 1.64 -16.18 -12.62
N GLY A 86 1.86 -16.94 -11.55
CA GLY A 86 2.12 -18.38 -11.62
C GLY A 86 1.00 -19.16 -12.30
N LYS A 87 -0.26 -18.87 -11.96
CA LYS A 87 -1.42 -19.48 -12.65
C LYS A 87 -1.41 -19.22 -14.15
N ARG A 88 -1.13 -17.97 -14.57
CA ARG A 88 -1.06 -17.63 -16.00
C ARG A 88 0.02 -18.44 -16.73
N MET A 89 1.20 -18.58 -16.12
CA MET A 89 2.31 -19.34 -16.70
C MET A 89 1.97 -20.83 -16.83
N TRP A 90 1.34 -21.41 -15.81
CA TRP A 90 0.88 -22.79 -15.84
C TRP A 90 -0.15 -23.05 -16.94
N THR A 91 -1.17 -22.19 -17.08
CA THR A 91 -2.18 -22.30 -18.13
C THR A 91 -1.58 -22.18 -19.53
N ARG A 92 -0.61 -21.27 -19.76
CA ARG A 92 0.09 -21.16 -21.05
C ARG A 92 0.85 -22.44 -21.41
N GLY A 93 1.59 -23.01 -20.45
CA GLY A 93 2.29 -24.28 -20.65
C GLY A 93 1.33 -25.44 -20.94
N ALA A 94 0.18 -25.49 -20.27
CA ALA A 94 -0.87 -26.48 -20.51
C ALA A 94 -1.54 -26.32 -21.88
N SER A 95 -1.72 -25.08 -22.37
CA SER A 95 -2.26 -24.83 -23.72
C SER A 95 -1.28 -25.20 -24.83
N ALA A 96 0.02 -24.92 -24.65
CA ALA A 96 1.05 -25.24 -25.63
C ALA A 96 1.22 -26.75 -25.86
N LYS A 97 1.03 -27.56 -24.81
CA LYS A 97 1.03 -29.03 -24.90
C LYS A 97 -0.20 -29.63 -25.61
N LYS A 98 -1.29 -28.87 -25.77
CA LYS A 98 -2.53 -29.36 -26.43
C LYS A 98 -2.55 -29.09 -27.94
N THR A 99 -1.67 -28.23 -28.44
CA THR A 99 -1.55 -27.86 -29.86
C THR A 99 -0.31 -28.46 -30.53
N ALA A 100 0.42 -29.34 -29.83
CA ALA A 100 1.57 -30.08 -30.33
C ALA A 100 1.20 -31.56 -30.54
#